data_AF-A0A951KC08-F1
#
_entry.id   AF-A0A951KC08-F1
#
_cell.length_a   1.000
_cell.length_b   1.000
_cell.length_c   1.000
_cell.angle_alpha   90.00
_cell.angle_beta   90.00
_cell.angle_gamma   90.00
#
_symmetry.space_group_name_H-M   'P 1'
#
loop_
_entity.id
_entity.type
_entity.pdbx_description
1 polymer ?
#
loop_
_entity_poly.entity_id
_entity_poly.type
_entity_poly.pdbx_seq_one_letter_code
_entity_poly.pdbx_strand_id
1 'polypeptide(L)'
;MQPVARRSWSGRLWTRSRSYGVLLALALAAGPASQAHARQAKSALTERSCSGDDFIDEVLRSMPQGYEIPCDRVVVVKDFGAFLRGMPDLRAKPELVAKAHRSIAFTINATWPIYFNFDQYKLLAETHTRTRQDAILWMMVVVSGHELTHAMGDADESDALLTELSLLSRFMHEGKIPADFNIDFKELKQQFVRAIKTEDRSKTSPRDQ
;
A
#
# COMPACT_ATOMS: atom_id res chain seq x y z
N MET A 1 41.02 -11.20 -1.88
CA MET A 1 39.68 -10.67 -1.56
C MET A 1 39.12 -10.00 -2.81
N GLN A 2 37.83 -10.17 -3.11
CA GLN A 2 37.13 -9.47 -4.20
C GLN A 2 35.78 -8.96 -3.66
N PRO A 3 35.29 -7.78 -4.08
CA PRO A 3 34.04 -7.23 -3.59
C PRO A 3 32.82 -7.88 -4.25
N VAL A 4 31.77 -8.14 -3.47
CA VAL A 4 30.49 -8.69 -3.97
C VAL A 4 29.65 -7.56 -4.56
N ALA A 5 29.16 -7.75 -5.79
CA ALA A 5 28.33 -6.77 -6.48
C ALA A 5 26.91 -6.71 -5.88
N ARG A 6 26.50 -5.54 -5.36
CA ARG A 6 25.10 -5.27 -5.01
C ARG A 6 24.30 -4.99 -6.29
N ARG A 7 23.19 -5.72 -6.50
CA ARG A 7 22.20 -5.40 -7.53
C ARG A 7 21.17 -4.41 -6.96
N SER A 8 21.00 -3.26 -7.60
CA SER A 8 19.87 -2.37 -7.30
C SER A 8 18.58 -2.92 -7.91
N TRP A 9 17.45 -2.63 -7.27
CA TRP A 9 16.10 -2.90 -7.75
C TRP A 9 15.34 -1.58 -7.86
N SER A 10 14.71 -1.31 -9.01
CA SER A 10 14.03 -0.05 -9.31
C SER A 10 12.53 -0.28 -9.55
N GLY A 11 11.79 -0.48 -8.45
CA GLY A 11 10.33 -0.48 -8.44
C GLY A 11 9.75 0.92 -8.72
N ARG A 12 8.66 0.98 -9.49
CA ARG A 12 8.05 2.19 -10.04
C ARG A 12 6.52 2.02 -9.95
N LEU A 13 5.82 2.58 -8.96
CA LEU A 13 4.38 2.28 -8.73
C LEU A 13 3.52 3.36 -8.05
N TRP A 14 2.27 3.49 -8.52
CA TRP A 14 1.53 4.76 -8.72
C TRP A 14 0.02 4.40 -9.08
N THR A 15 -1.14 4.96 -8.61
CA THR A 15 -1.54 6.32 -8.05
C THR A 15 -2.80 6.51 -7.10
N ARG A 16 -3.87 7.33 -7.41
CA ARG A 16 -4.56 8.38 -6.53
C ARG A 16 -6.14 8.46 -6.55
N SER A 17 -6.98 9.11 -5.68
CA SER A 17 -6.96 10.27 -4.71
C SER A 17 -7.79 10.18 -3.39
N ARG A 18 -7.35 10.90 -2.32
CA ARG A 18 -8.04 11.70 -1.25
C ARG A 18 -9.51 11.43 -0.79
N SER A 19 -9.78 11.51 0.55
CA SER A 19 -10.65 12.52 1.25
C SER A 19 -11.21 12.09 2.63
N TYR A 20 -11.56 13.04 3.51
CA TYR A 20 -11.95 12.83 4.92
C TYR A 20 -13.44 13.02 5.23
N GLY A 21 -13.92 12.36 6.30
CA GLY A 21 -15.17 12.66 7.02
C GLY A 21 -14.90 12.86 8.53
N VAL A 22 -15.77 13.59 9.23
CA VAL A 22 -15.55 14.06 10.62
C VAL A 22 -16.76 13.71 11.49
N LEU A 23 -16.57 13.18 12.72
CA LEU A 23 -17.19 13.72 13.95
C LEU A 23 -16.90 12.93 15.25
N LEU A 24 -17.10 13.68 16.33
CA LEU A 24 -16.70 13.54 17.72
C LEU A 24 -17.38 12.40 18.53
N ALA A 25 -16.54 11.78 19.37
CA ALA A 25 -16.77 11.20 20.71
C ALA A 25 -18.19 11.04 21.33
N LEU A 26 -18.34 9.93 22.07
CA LEU A 26 -19.04 9.92 23.36
C LEU A 26 -18.41 8.85 24.29
N ALA A 27 -18.29 9.16 25.58
CA ALA A 27 -17.66 8.28 26.57
C ALA A 27 -18.63 7.99 27.73
N LEU A 28 -18.60 6.75 28.24
CA LEU A 28 -19.25 6.35 29.48
C LEU A 28 -18.37 5.35 30.23
N ALA A 29 -18.26 5.53 31.55
CA ALA A 29 -17.46 4.68 32.43
C ALA A 29 -18.33 3.70 33.22
N ALA A 30 -17.79 2.51 33.50
CA ALA A 30 -18.38 1.51 34.40
C ALA A 30 -17.29 0.86 35.28
N GLY A 31 -17.67 0.47 36.49
CA GLY A 31 -16.73 0.22 37.60
C GLY A 31 -15.94 -1.10 37.58
N PRO A 32 -14.96 -1.26 38.51
CA PRO A 32 -13.97 -2.33 38.48
C PRO A 32 -14.47 -3.64 39.15
N ALA A 33 -15.34 -4.39 38.47
CA ALA A 33 -15.89 -5.66 39.00
C ALA A 33 -15.84 -6.86 38.02
N SER A 34 -15.08 -6.79 36.92
CA SER A 34 -15.09 -7.83 35.86
C SER A 34 -13.70 -8.28 35.35
N GLN A 35 -12.61 -7.83 35.99
CA GLN A 35 -11.26 -8.01 35.42
C GLN A 35 -10.74 -9.47 35.35
N ALA A 36 -11.30 -10.39 36.15
CA ALA A 36 -10.85 -11.79 36.21
C ALA A 36 -11.40 -12.70 35.09
N HIS A 37 -12.56 -12.35 34.48
CA HIS A 37 -13.14 -13.13 33.38
C HIS A 37 -13.17 -12.34 32.05
N ALA A 38 -13.24 -11.00 32.11
CA ALA A 38 -13.05 -10.17 30.93
C ALA A 38 -11.64 -10.31 30.32
N ARG A 39 -10.62 -10.77 31.06
CA ARG A 39 -9.29 -11.07 30.49
C ARG A 39 -9.29 -12.24 29.52
N GLN A 40 -10.07 -13.29 29.79
CA GLN A 40 -10.13 -14.46 28.90
C GLN A 40 -11.13 -14.23 27.75
N ALA A 41 -12.22 -13.49 27.99
CA ALA A 41 -13.14 -13.06 26.93
C ALA A 41 -12.52 -12.03 25.96
N LYS A 42 -11.67 -11.10 26.44
CA LYS A 42 -10.92 -10.17 25.56
C LYS A 42 -9.86 -10.87 24.71
N SER A 43 -9.44 -12.09 25.07
CA SER A 43 -8.56 -12.91 24.23
C SER A 43 -9.29 -13.60 23.07
N ALA A 44 -10.63 -13.56 23.02
CA ALA A 44 -11.42 -14.07 21.88
C ALA A 44 -11.68 -13.01 20.80
N LEU A 45 -11.22 -11.77 21.01
CA LEU A 45 -10.92 -10.79 19.96
C LEU A 45 -9.45 -10.93 19.52
N THR A 46 -9.00 -12.18 19.35
CA THR A 46 -7.85 -12.50 18.48
C THR A 46 -8.04 -11.81 17.14
N GLU A 47 -6.93 -11.24 16.67
CA GLU A 47 -6.80 -10.46 15.44
C GLU A 47 -7.73 -10.96 14.32
N ARG A 48 -8.75 -10.14 13.98
CA ARG A 48 -9.45 -10.31 12.70
C ARG A 48 -8.46 -10.00 11.60
N SER A 49 -7.83 -11.05 11.07
CA SER A 49 -7.09 -11.00 9.82
C SER A 49 -7.97 -10.32 8.76
N CYS A 50 -7.52 -9.18 8.22
CA CYS A 50 -8.23 -8.49 7.15
C CYS A 50 -8.08 -9.25 5.84
N SER A 51 -6.92 -9.88 5.64
CA SER A 51 -6.42 -10.28 4.33
C SER A 51 -6.15 -11.79 4.16
N GLY A 52 -6.09 -12.55 5.26
CA GLY A 52 -5.61 -13.93 5.27
C GLY A 52 -4.11 -14.05 5.02
N ASP A 53 -3.32 -13.02 5.34
CA ASP A 53 -1.87 -12.96 5.21
C ASP A 53 -1.28 -12.12 6.37
N ASP A 54 -0.53 -12.76 7.27
CA ASP A 54 -0.06 -12.14 8.51
C ASP A 54 0.79 -10.88 8.28
N PHE A 55 1.56 -10.85 7.17
CA PHE A 55 2.42 -9.72 6.84
C PHE A 55 1.63 -8.55 6.27
N ILE A 56 0.63 -8.81 5.42
CA ILE A 56 -0.30 -7.75 4.99
C ILE A 56 -1.13 -7.24 6.18
N ASP A 57 -1.56 -8.10 7.10
CA ASP A 57 -2.25 -7.67 8.32
C ASP A 57 -1.34 -6.90 9.29
N GLU A 58 -0.02 -7.12 9.28
CA GLU A 58 0.96 -6.28 10.00
C GLU A 58 1.17 -4.92 9.31
N VAL A 59 1.21 -4.88 7.97
CA VAL A 59 1.24 -3.63 7.17
C VAL A 59 -0.01 -2.79 7.44
N LEU A 60 -1.20 -3.38 7.39
CA LEU A 60 -2.48 -2.70 7.63
C LEU A 60 -2.58 -2.10 9.04
N ARG A 61 -2.06 -2.80 10.05
CA ARG A 61 -1.97 -2.28 11.44
C ARG A 61 -0.89 -1.23 11.63
N SER A 62 0.10 -1.18 10.74
CA SER A 62 1.21 -0.21 10.76
C SER A 62 0.91 1.06 9.95
N MET A 63 -0.26 1.13 9.29
CA MET A 63 -0.72 2.34 8.60
C MET A 63 -0.84 3.51 9.59
N PRO A 64 -0.30 4.70 9.27
CA PRO A 64 -0.42 5.86 10.13
C PRO A 64 -1.86 6.40 10.12
N GLN A 65 -2.26 7.06 11.21
CA GLN A 65 -3.57 7.71 11.33
C GLN A 65 -3.83 8.67 10.15
N GLY A 66 -5.03 8.57 9.56
CA GLY A 66 -5.41 9.27 8.34
C GLY A 66 -5.11 8.51 7.04
N TYR A 67 -4.56 7.30 7.14
CA TYR A 67 -4.28 6.36 6.04
C TYR A 67 -4.74 4.93 6.38
N GLU A 68 -5.72 4.77 7.25
CA GLU A 68 -6.28 3.47 7.61
C GLU A 68 -7.01 2.84 6.41
N ILE A 69 -6.65 1.59 6.08
CA ILE A 69 -7.25 0.83 4.99
C ILE A 69 -8.34 -0.10 5.58
N PRO A 70 -9.62 0.04 5.18
CA PRO A 70 -10.68 -0.89 5.62
C PRO A 70 -10.41 -2.33 5.14
N CYS A 71 -10.65 -3.34 5.99
CA CYS A 71 -10.40 -4.75 5.62
C CYS A 71 -11.15 -5.18 4.35
N ASP A 72 -12.38 -4.69 4.13
CA ASP A 72 -13.20 -4.98 2.94
C ASP A 72 -12.65 -4.36 1.64
N ARG A 73 -11.64 -3.49 1.74
CA ARG A 73 -10.88 -2.93 0.62
C ARG A 73 -9.54 -3.64 0.36
N VAL A 74 -9.29 -4.81 0.96
CA VAL A 74 -8.04 -5.56 0.79
C VAL A 74 -8.29 -6.93 0.15
N VAL A 75 -7.50 -7.27 -0.88
CA VAL A 75 -7.50 -8.61 -1.49
C VAL A 75 -6.06 -9.09 -1.68
N VAL A 76 -5.72 -10.26 -1.15
CA VAL A 76 -4.42 -10.91 -1.41
C VAL A 76 -4.56 -11.91 -2.57
N VAL A 77 -3.89 -11.62 -3.68
CA VAL A 77 -3.87 -12.45 -4.88
C VAL A 77 -2.78 -13.50 -4.75
N LYS A 78 -3.16 -14.72 -4.35
CA LYS A 78 -2.24 -15.87 -4.15
C LYS A 78 -1.99 -16.72 -5.42
N ASP A 79 -2.87 -16.64 -6.42
CA ASP A 79 -2.66 -17.12 -7.80
C ASP A 79 -3.18 -16.04 -8.75
N PHE A 80 -2.27 -15.32 -9.41
CA PHE A 80 -2.62 -14.26 -10.36
C PHE A 80 -3.33 -14.81 -11.61
N GLY A 81 -3.02 -16.05 -12.02
CA GLY A 81 -3.70 -16.74 -13.11
C GLY A 81 -5.15 -17.09 -12.77
N ALA A 82 -5.44 -17.55 -11.53
CA ALA A 82 -6.81 -17.74 -11.04
C ALA A 82 -7.59 -16.43 -10.97
N PHE A 83 -6.95 -15.38 -10.43
CA PHE A 83 -7.54 -14.05 -10.38
C PHE A 83 -7.96 -13.53 -11.76
N LEU A 84 -7.10 -13.64 -12.78
CA LEU A 84 -7.44 -13.30 -14.17
C LEU A 84 -8.53 -14.19 -14.79
N ARG A 85 -8.70 -15.43 -14.33
CA ARG A 85 -9.83 -16.28 -14.77
C ARG A 85 -11.17 -15.76 -14.23
N GLY A 86 -11.18 -15.21 -13.01
CA GLY A 86 -12.34 -14.56 -12.39
C GLY A 86 -12.63 -13.13 -12.86
N MET A 87 -11.65 -12.44 -13.46
CA MET A 87 -11.75 -11.03 -13.89
C MET A 87 -11.72 -10.88 -15.42
N PRO A 88 -12.82 -11.17 -16.16
CA PRO A 88 -12.84 -11.11 -17.62
C PRO A 88 -12.52 -9.71 -18.18
N ASP A 89 -13.04 -8.65 -17.56
CA ASP A 89 -12.87 -7.26 -18.01
C ASP A 89 -11.44 -6.74 -17.83
N LEU A 90 -10.71 -7.29 -16.84
CA LEU A 90 -9.28 -7.05 -16.67
C LEU A 90 -8.49 -7.88 -17.68
N ARG A 91 -8.84 -9.16 -17.86
CA ARG A 91 -8.18 -10.06 -18.82
C ARG A 91 -8.24 -9.55 -20.27
N ALA A 92 -9.25 -8.75 -20.62
CA ALA A 92 -9.37 -8.08 -21.91
C ALA A 92 -8.42 -6.87 -22.10
N LYS A 93 -7.68 -6.45 -21.06
CA LYS A 93 -6.84 -5.23 -21.00
C LYS A 93 -5.37 -5.60 -20.77
N PRO A 94 -4.65 -6.09 -21.79
CA PRO A 94 -3.33 -6.73 -21.63
C PRO A 94 -2.27 -5.81 -21.02
N GLU A 95 -2.35 -4.50 -21.26
CA GLU A 95 -1.51 -3.48 -20.64
C GLU A 95 -1.76 -3.34 -19.12
N LEU A 96 -3.02 -3.37 -18.67
CA LEU A 96 -3.34 -3.37 -17.24
C LEU A 96 -2.96 -4.69 -16.57
N VAL A 97 -3.19 -5.83 -17.24
CA VAL A 97 -2.71 -7.15 -16.79
C VAL A 97 -1.20 -7.14 -16.60
N ALA A 98 -0.47 -6.55 -17.55
CA ALA A 98 0.99 -6.44 -17.48
C ALA A 98 1.48 -5.43 -16.42
N LYS A 99 0.70 -4.38 -16.08
CA LYS A 99 0.98 -3.55 -14.88
C LYS A 99 0.81 -4.42 -13.62
N ALA A 100 -0.42 -4.89 -13.38
CA ALA A 100 -0.82 -5.63 -12.17
C ALA A 100 0.03 -6.88 -11.87
N HIS A 101 0.43 -7.64 -12.89
CA HIS A 101 1.28 -8.83 -12.71
C HIS A 101 2.67 -8.52 -12.12
N ARG A 102 3.21 -7.32 -12.39
CA ARG A 102 4.53 -6.85 -11.93
C ARG A 102 4.43 -5.89 -10.73
N SER A 103 3.22 -5.58 -10.28
CA SER A 103 2.94 -4.71 -9.16
C SER A 103 3.00 -5.46 -7.83
N ILE A 104 3.61 -4.88 -6.81
CA ILE A 104 3.55 -5.38 -5.41
C ILE A 104 2.13 -5.27 -4.86
N ALA A 105 1.52 -4.09 -5.03
CA ALA A 105 0.11 -3.84 -4.83
C ALA A 105 -0.43 -3.04 -6.03
N PHE A 106 -1.70 -3.19 -6.35
CA PHE A 106 -2.35 -2.43 -7.43
C PHE A 106 -3.84 -2.21 -7.20
N THR A 107 -4.33 -1.10 -7.73
CA THR A 107 -5.73 -0.74 -7.85
C THR A 107 -6.06 -0.54 -9.34
N ILE A 108 -7.30 -0.84 -9.74
CA ILE A 108 -7.73 -0.79 -11.15
C ILE A 108 -8.65 0.42 -11.44
N ASN A 109 -9.35 0.91 -10.42
CA ASN A 109 -10.07 2.19 -10.36
C ASN A 109 -10.56 2.41 -8.91
N ALA A 110 -11.06 3.60 -8.59
CA ALA A 110 -11.50 4.00 -7.25
C ALA A 110 -12.63 3.16 -6.59
N THR A 111 -13.35 2.33 -7.35
CA THR A 111 -14.39 1.45 -6.78
C THR A 111 -13.88 0.06 -6.42
N TRP A 112 -12.63 -0.27 -6.79
CA TRP A 112 -12.03 -1.58 -6.56
C TRP A 112 -11.22 -1.61 -5.25
N PRO A 113 -11.02 -2.80 -4.64
CA PRO A 113 -10.10 -2.96 -3.52
C PRO A 113 -8.63 -2.84 -3.97
N ILE A 114 -7.74 -2.69 -2.99
CA ILE A 114 -6.29 -2.79 -3.16
C ILE A 114 -5.94 -4.29 -3.28
N TYR A 115 -5.34 -4.67 -4.40
CA TYR A 115 -4.88 -6.04 -4.64
C TYR A 115 -3.39 -6.16 -4.33
N PHE A 116 -3.04 -6.95 -3.30
CA PHE A 116 -1.66 -7.29 -2.98
C PHE A 116 -1.27 -8.58 -3.73
N ASN A 117 -0.26 -8.50 -4.59
CA ASN A 117 0.17 -9.60 -5.44
C ASN A 117 1.23 -10.46 -4.74
N PHE A 118 0.83 -11.62 -4.20
CA PHE A 118 1.67 -12.46 -3.36
C PHE A 118 2.99 -12.84 -4.05
N ASP A 119 2.97 -13.14 -5.35
CA ASP A 119 4.17 -13.51 -6.09
C ASP A 119 5.23 -12.40 -6.15
N GLN A 120 4.83 -11.12 -6.01
CA GLN A 120 5.74 -9.98 -6.02
C GLN A 120 6.23 -9.60 -4.61
N TYR A 121 5.39 -9.71 -3.57
CA TYR A 121 5.78 -9.31 -2.21
C TYR A 121 6.29 -10.45 -1.31
N LYS A 122 6.07 -11.73 -1.64
CA LYS A 122 6.47 -12.87 -0.77
C LYS A 122 7.93 -12.85 -0.33
N LEU A 123 8.86 -12.46 -1.20
CA LEU A 123 10.29 -12.36 -0.83
C LEU A 123 10.56 -11.21 0.16
N LEU A 124 9.77 -10.14 0.11
CA LEU A 124 9.83 -9.03 1.08
C LEU A 124 9.28 -9.51 2.44
N ALA A 125 8.10 -10.14 2.46
CA ALA A 125 7.51 -10.75 3.65
C ALA A 125 8.48 -11.74 4.31
N GLU A 126 8.97 -12.72 3.56
CA GLU A 126 9.97 -13.69 4.01
C GLU A 126 11.23 -13.04 4.59
N THR A 127 11.73 -11.97 3.95
CA THR A 127 12.92 -11.26 4.41
C THR A 127 12.64 -10.52 5.72
N HIS A 128 11.50 -9.84 5.82
CA HIS A 128 11.06 -9.20 7.06
C HIS A 128 10.94 -10.23 8.21
N THR A 129 10.22 -11.33 8.00
CA THR A 129 10.04 -12.39 9.02
C THR A 129 11.38 -13.00 9.46
N ARG A 130 12.30 -13.28 8.53
CA ARG A 130 13.61 -13.89 8.84
C ARG A 130 14.61 -12.94 9.51
N THR A 131 14.60 -11.67 9.13
CA THR A 131 15.69 -10.73 9.48
C THR A 131 15.28 -9.60 10.42
N ARG A 132 13.97 -9.42 10.68
CA ARG A 132 13.39 -8.27 11.39
C ARG A 132 13.87 -6.93 10.84
N GLN A 133 13.96 -6.85 9.50
CA GLN A 133 14.14 -5.59 8.79
C GLN A 133 12.80 -4.86 8.71
N ASP A 134 12.47 -4.10 9.75
CA ASP A 134 11.24 -3.30 9.83
C ASP A 134 11.13 -2.27 8.71
N ALA A 135 12.25 -1.82 8.13
CA ALA A 135 12.26 -0.98 6.94
C ALA A 135 11.47 -1.58 5.76
N ILE A 136 11.38 -2.91 5.65
CA ILE A 136 10.57 -3.60 4.64
C ILE A 136 9.07 -3.45 4.91
N LEU A 137 8.65 -3.59 6.19
CA LEU A 137 7.29 -3.32 6.65
C LEU A 137 6.92 -1.85 6.35
N TRP A 138 7.79 -0.89 6.67
CA TRP A 138 7.54 0.53 6.39
C TRP A 138 7.52 0.87 4.89
N MET A 139 8.33 0.21 4.05
CA MET A 139 8.19 0.32 2.59
C MET A 139 6.86 -0.25 2.08
N MET A 140 6.35 -1.32 2.67
CA MET A 140 5.02 -1.84 2.33
C MET A 140 3.89 -0.94 2.84
N VAL A 141 4.05 -0.26 3.98
CA VAL A 141 3.13 0.81 4.44
C VAL A 141 3.14 2.00 3.47
N VAL A 142 4.30 2.39 2.93
CA VAL A 142 4.41 3.39 1.85
C VAL A 142 3.60 2.94 0.63
N VAL A 143 3.84 1.73 0.11
CA VAL A 143 3.12 1.16 -1.05
C VAL A 143 1.62 0.91 -0.79
N SER A 144 1.21 0.78 0.47
CA SER A 144 -0.20 0.61 0.85
C SER A 144 -0.93 1.94 0.98
N GLY A 145 -0.32 2.95 1.62
CA GLY A 145 -0.86 4.31 1.65
C GLY A 145 -0.89 4.94 0.25
N HIS A 146 0.07 4.55 -0.58
CA HIS A 146 0.08 4.79 -2.01
C HIS A 146 -1.21 4.26 -2.68
N GLU A 147 -1.44 2.95 -2.71
CA GLU A 147 -2.63 2.35 -3.37
C GLU A 147 -3.97 2.69 -2.69
N LEU A 148 -3.99 2.95 -1.38
CA LEU A 148 -5.14 3.53 -0.68
C LEU A 148 -5.56 4.84 -1.33
N THR A 149 -4.57 5.69 -1.66
CA THR A 149 -4.86 6.94 -2.35
C THR A 149 -5.63 6.62 -3.63
N HIS A 150 -5.19 5.64 -4.45
CA HIS A 150 -5.88 5.14 -5.64
C HIS A 150 -7.34 4.69 -5.39
N ALA A 151 -7.54 3.89 -4.34
CA ALA A 151 -8.82 3.27 -4.00
C ALA A 151 -9.86 4.24 -3.36
N MET A 152 -9.51 5.52 -3.15
CA MET A 152 -10.37 6.49 -2.47
C MET A 152 -11.21 7.40 -3.39
N GLY A 153 -10.85 7.65 -4.66
CA GLY A 153 -11.61 8.66 -5.41
C GLY A 153 -11.21 9.06 -6.83
N ASP A 154 -10.37 8.31 -7.54
CA ASP A 154 -10.01 8.57 -8.96
C ASP A 154 -9.47 9.98 -9.18
N ALA A 155 -8.23 10.20 -8.76
CA ALA A 155 -7.43 11.19 -9.45
C ALA A 155 -6.26 10.51 -10.13
N ASP A 156 -5.65 11.31 -10.97
CA ASP A 156 -4.62 11.00 -11.92
C ASP A 156 -3.26 10.83 -11.22
N GLU A 157 -2.13 11.09 -11.87
CA GLU A 157 -0.92 10.41 -11.40
C GLU A 157 -0.35 11.06 -10.06
N SER A 158 -0.25 12.40 -9.96
CA SER A 158 0.52 13.17 -8.94
C SER A 158 0.34 12.93 -7.42
N ASP A 159 -0.83 13.17 -6.79
CA ASP A 159 -0.92 13.23 -5.30
C ASP A 159 -0.62 11.91 -4.55
N ALA A 160 -0.59 10.75 -5.21
CA ALA A 160 -0.40 9.47 -4.49
C ALA A 160 1.06 9.06 -4.38
N LEU A 161 1.85 9.24 -5.43
CA LEU A 161 3.29 9.18 -5.25
C LEU A 161 3.79 10.44 -4.50
N LEU A 162 3.00 11.51 -4.35
CA LEU A 162 3.20 12.54 -3.30
C LEU A 162 2.94 11.96 -1.90
N THR A 163 1.88 11.16 -1.71
CA THR A 163 1.67 10.35 -0.50
C THR A 163 2.87 9.44 -0.23
N GLU A 164 3.35 8.64 -1.20
CA GLU A 164 4.53 7.79 -1.01
C GLU A 164 5.78 8.63 -0.69
N LEU A 165 6.08 9.70 -1.43
CA LEU A 165 7.19 10.62 -1.11
C LEU A 165 7.09 11.19 0.31
N SER A 166 5.88 11.51 0.79
CA SER A 166 5.62 12.08 2.11
C SER A 166 5.75 11.04 3.23
N LEU A 167 5.15 9.86 3.05
CA LEU A 167 5.25 8.73 3.99
C LEU A 167 6.69 8.23 4.09
N LEU A 168 7.38 8.11 2.95
CA LEU A 168 8.79 7.71 2.88
C LEU A 168 9.69 8.73 3.58
N SER A 169 9.55 10.03 3.25
CA SER A 169 10.32 11.09 3.91
C SER A 169 10.02 11.16 5.41
N ARG A 170 8.78 10.89 5.82
CA ARG A 170 8.38 10.80 7.23
C ARG A 170 9.04 9.61 7.93
N PHE A 171 8.99 8.41 7.36
CA PHE A 171 9.55 7.21 7.98
C PHE A 171 11.09 7.21 7.99
N MET A 172 11.74 7.86 7.02
CA MET A 172 13.18 8.14 7.09
C MET A 172 13.52 9.11 8.22
N HIS A 173 12.73 10.17 8.42
CA HIS A 173 12.91 11.11 9.53
C HIS A 173 12.58 10.49 10.91
N GLU A 174 11.58 9.60 10.98
CA GLU A 174 11.24 8.82 12.18
C GLU A 174 12.23 7.66 12.46
N GLY A 175 13.29 7.49 11.64
CA GLY A 175 14.30 6.43 11.81
C GLY A 175 13.84 5.01 11.46
N LYS A 176 12.58 4.85 11.03
CA LYS A 176 11.93 3.58 10.64
C LYS A 176 12.48 2.99 9.35
N ILE A 177 12.95 3.86 8.45
CA ILE A 177 13.65 3.50 7.22
C ILE A 177 15.07 4.10 7.29
N PRO A 178 16.12 3.28 7.48
CA PRO A 178 17.49 3.76 7.55
C PRO A 178 17.92 4.54 6.30
N ALA A 179 18.77 5.55 6.48
CA ALA A 179 19.23 6.40 5.37
C ALA A 179 20.15 5.68 4.36
N ASP A 180 20.69 4.51 4.73
CA ASP A 180 21.45 3.61 3.85
C ASP A 180 20.61 2.48 3.23
N PHE A 181 19.31 2.42 3.55
CA PHE A 181 18.37 1.49 2.92
C PHE A 181 18.19 1.87 1.44
N ASN A 182 18.38 0.90 0.54
CA ASN A 182 18.59 1.17 -0.89
C ASN A 182 17.28 1.56 -1.61
N ILE A 183 16.96 2.85 -1.60
CA ILE A 183 15.79 3.43 -2.26
C ILE A 183 16.23 4.47 -3.30
N ASP A 184 15.75 4.36 -4.54
CA ASP A 184 16.01 5.36 -5.58
C ASP A 184 15.04 6.55 -5.47
N PHE A 185 15.26 7.36 -4.44
CA PHE A 185 14.50 8.60 -4.17
C PHE A 185 14.65 9.64 -5.30
N LYS A 186 15.66 9.49 -6.18
CA LYS A 186 15.84 10.33 -7.37
C LYS A 186 14.91 9.90 -8.49
N GLU A 187 14.85 8.62 -8.82
CA GLU A 187 13.87 8.09 -9.78
C GLU A 187 12.44 8.30 -9.26
N LEU A 188 12.18 8.20 -7.95
CA LEU A 188 10.87 8.54 -7.36
C LEU A 188 10.46 10.01 -7.58
N LYS A 189 11.41 10.94 -7.50
CA LYS A 189 11.18 12.36 -7.85
C LYS A 189 11.12 12.61 -9.36
N GLN A 190 11.82 11.83 -10.19
CA GLN A 190 11.72 11.93 -11.65
C GLN A 190 10.38 11.39 -12.17
N GLN A 191 9.88 10.31 -11.55
CA GLN A 191 8.51 9.85 -11.67
C GLN A 191 7.54 11.03 -11.40
N PHE A 192 7.75 11.77 -10.31
CA PHE A 192 6.90 12.92 -9.94
C PHE A 192 6.82 14.02 -10.99
N VAL A 193 7.97 14.41 -11.55
CA VAL A 193 8.01 15.43 -12.60
C VAL A 193 7.43 14.91 -13.94
N ARG A 194 7.40 13.60 -14.19
CA ARG A 194 6.81 13.02 -15.42
C ARG A 194 5.28 12.88 -15.33
N ALA A 195 4.76 12.50 -14.17
CA ALA A 195 3.34 12.36 -13.89
C ALA A 195 2.57 13.67 -14.12
N ILE A 196 2.94 14.73 -13.38
CA ILE A 196 2.36 16.07 -13.51
C ILE A 196 2.39 16.55 -14.97
N LYS A 197 3.53 16.41 -15.65
CA LYS A 197 3.66 16.80 -17.06
C LYS A 197 2.78 16.00 -18.03
N THR A 198 2.32 14.82 -17.64
CA THR A 198 1.39 14.00 -18.43
C THR A 198 -0.06 14.42 -18.15
N GLU A 199 -0.39 14.66 -16.88
CA GLU A 199 -1.68 15.18 -16.42
C GLU A 199 -1.98 16.55 -17.04
N ASP A 200 -1.05 17.50 -16.93
CA ASP A 200 -1.18 18.85 -17.47
C ASP A 200 -1.45 18.83 -18.99
N ARG A 201 -0.81 17.90 -19.73
CA ARG A 201 -1.05 17.70 -21.16
C ARG A 201 -2.45 17.14 -21.43
N SER A 202 -2.90 16.15 -20.65
CA SER A 202 -4.26 15.61 -20.78
C SER A 202 -5.36 16.64 -20.47
N LYS A 203 -5.03 17.66 -19.65
CA LYS A 203 -5.93 18.77 -19.28
C LYS A 203 -5.86 19.98 -20.24
N THR A 204 -4.82 20.06 -21.09
CA THR A 204 -4.61 21.18 -22.02
C THR A 204 -4.77 20.83 -23.50
N SER A 205 -4.83 19.55 -23.86
CA SER A 205 -5.33 19.16 -25.19
C SER A 205 -6.82 19.48 -25.27
N PRO A 206 -7.27 20.25 -26.28
CA PRO A 206 -8.69 20.30 -26.61
C PRO A 206 -9.21 18.89 -26.89
N ARG A 207 -10.49 18.66 -26.62
CA ARG A 207 -11.23 17.64 -27.38
C ARG A 207 -11.53 18.26 -28.74
N ASP A 208 -10.90 17.75 -29.78
CA ASP A 208 -11.29 18.08 -31.15
C ASP A 208 -12.77 17.70 -31.34
N GLN A 209 -13.53 18.63 -31.92
CA GLN A 209 -14.95 18.52 -32.26
C GLN A 209 -15.11 18.62 -33.79
#